data_AF-W1TZP7-F1
#
_entry.id   AF-W1TZP7-F1
#
_cell.length_a   1.000
_cell.length_b   1.000
_cell.length_c   1.000
_cell.angle_alpha   90.00
_cell.angle_beta   90.00
_cell.angle_gamma   90.00
#
_symmetry.space_group_name_H-M   'P 1'
#
loop_
_entity.id
_entity.type
_entity.pdbx_description
1 polymer ?
#
loop_
_entity_poly.entity_id
_entity_poly.type
_entity_poly.pdbx_seq_one_letter_code
_entity_poly.pdbx_strand_id
1 'polypeptide(L)'
;NSVKIKLLADGKEVSGKILTLTKANNWTGTFTDLDEYKAGKKIEYTVKEEAVGNGYTSVVTGTAQDGYVVTNVRTPNVPPEKPNKELPKTGDGMNLSLYGWLVLISGSLLLLIGYIRKKYIK
;
A
#
# COMPACT_ATOMS: atom_id res chain seq x y z
N ASN A 1 -15.12 -5.29 -2.46
CA ASN A 1 -13.98 -6.08 -2.97
C ASN A 1 -14.03 -7.46 -2.37
N SER A 2 -13.88 -8.47 -3.21
CA SER A 2 -13.86 -9.87 -2.82
C SER A 2 -12.96 -10.62 -3.78
N VAL A 3 -12.33 -11.69 -3.30
CA VAL A 3 -11.62 -12.66 -4.15
C VAL A 3 -12.15 -14.06 -3.88
N LYS A 4 -12.01 -14.95 -4.86
CA LYS A 4 -12.49 -16.33 -4.75
C LYS A 4 -11.31 -17.29 -4.79
N ILE A 5 -11.20 -18.11 -3.76
CA ILE A 5 -10.17 -19.15 -3.63
C ILE A 5 -10.83 -20.51 -3.85
N LYS A 6 -10.28 -21.29 -4.77
CA LYS A 6 -10.72 -22.65 -5.09
C LYS A 6 -9.76 -23.66 -4.47
N LEU A 7 -10.32 -24.76 -3.96
CA LEU A 7 -9.54 -25.90 -3.50
C LEU A 7 -9.22 -26.83 -4.68
N LEU A 8 -8.00 -27.33 -4.73
CA LEU A 8 -7.57 -28.37 -5.65
C LEU A 8 -7.15 -29.61 -4.85
N ALA A 9 -7.55 -30.79 -5.32
CA ALA A 9 -7.10 -32.09 -4.84
C ALA A 9 -6.35 -32.80 -5.98
N ASP A 10 -5.09 -33.17 -5.74
CA ASP A 10 -4.19 -33.77 -6.73
C ASP A 10 -4.15 -32.95 -8.05
N GLY A 11 -4.10 -31.62 -7.92
CA GLY A 11 -4.08 -30.68 -9.03
C GLY A 11 -5.42 -30.46 -9.74
N LYS A 12 -6.53 -31.04 -9.26
CA LYS A 12 -7.88 -30.89 -9.87
C LYS A 12 -8.80 -30.09 -8.96
N GLU A 13 -9.54 -29.13 -9.53
CA GLU A 13 -10.51 -28.34 -8.77
C GLU A 13 -11.57 -29.24 -8.11
N VAL A 14 -11.80 -29.02 -6.81
CA VAL A 14 -12.84 -29.71 -6.05
C VAL A 14 -14.15 -28.93 -6.19
N SER A 15 -15.11 -29.50 -6.91
CA SER A 15 -16.40 -28.85 -7.18
C SER A 15 -17.10 -28.43 -5.88
N GLY A 16 -17.60 -27.19 -5.85
CA GLY A 16 -18.32 -26.62 -4.69
C GLY A 16 -17.44 -26.17 -3.53
N LYS A 17 -16.14 -26.51 -3.50
CA LYS A 17 -15.21 -26.02 -2.46
C LYS A 17 -14.56 -24.71 -2.91
N ILE A 18 -15.31 -23.62 -2.73
CA ILE A 18 -14.87 -22.24 -3.03
C ILE A 18 -15.04 -21.36 -1.79
N LEU A 19 -14.00 -20.63 -1.41
CA LEU A 19 -14.04 -19.59 -0.38
C LEU A 19 -14.12 -18.21 -1.02
N THR A 20 -15.04 -17.38 -0.53
CA THR A 20 -15.09 -15.96 -0.88
C THR A 20 -14.46 -15.15 0.26
N LEU A 21 -13.30 -14.55 -0.01
CA LEU A 21 -12.56 -13.74 0.95
C LEU A 21 -12.90 -12.27 0.74
N THR A 22 -13.15 -11.56 1.85
CA THR A 22 -13.59 -10.17 1.87
C THR A 22 -12.96 -9.44 3.06
N LYS A 23 -13.12 -8.12 3.11
CA LYS A 23 -12.72 -7.35 4.29
C LYS A 23 -13.48 -7.81 5.56
N ALA A 24 -14.73 -8.25 5.44
CA ALA A 24 -15.56 -8.61 6.58
C ALA A 24 -15.08 -9.89 7.31
N ASN A 25 -14.48 -10.83 6.58
CA ASN A 25 -13.85 -12.03 7.16
C ASN A 25 -12.33 -11.89 7.28
N ASN A 26 -11.83 -10.65 7.29
CA ASN A 26 -10.41 -10.32 7.38
C ASN A 26 -9.54 -11.03 6.33
N TRP A 27 -10.10 -11.35 5.16
CA TRP A 27 -9.44 -12.11 4.10
C TRP A 27 -8.98 -13.51 4.53
N THR A 28 -9.71 -14.14 5.45
CA THR A 28 -9.41 -15.49 5.96
C THR A 28 -10.57 -16.44 5.72
N GLY A 29 -10.25 -17.73 5.60
CA GLY A 29 -11.22 -18.80 5.47
C GLY A 29 -10.55 -20.16 5.52
N THR A 30 -11.34 -21.19 5.81
CA THR A 30 -10.85 -22.56 6.00
C THR A 30 -11.73 -23.53 5.23
N PHE A 31 -11.11 -24.48 4.53
CA PHE A 31 -11.82 -25.63 3.99
C PHE A 31 -11.88 -26.72 5.06
N THR A 32 -13.08 -27.16 5.42
CA THR A 32 -13.33 -28.27 6.35
C THR A 32 -13.78 -29.51 5.58
N ASP A 33 -13.82 -30.64 6.29
CA ASP A 33 -14.38 -31.91 5.80
C ASP A 33 -13.72 -32.34 4.48
N LEU A 34 -12.40 -32.49 4.55
CA LEU A 34 -11.54 -32.92 3.46
C LEU A 34 -11.01 -34.32 3.75
N ASP A 35 -11.12 -35.22 2.79
CA ASP A 35 -10.59 -36.57 2.89
C ASP A 35 -9.05 -36.53 2.90
N GLU A 36 -8.40 -37.26 3.81
CA GLU A 36 -6.94 -37.33 3.79
C GLU A 36 -6.42 -38.28 2.69
N TYR A 37 -7.20 -39.31 2.35
CA TYR A 37 -6.82 -40.35 1.40
C TYR A 37 -7.91 -40.62 0.37
N LYS A 38 -7.50 -40.91 -0.86
CA LYS A 38 -8.37 -41.38 -1.94
C LYS A 38 -7.76 -42.60 -2.61
N ALA A 39 -8.51 -43.70 -2.68
CA ALA A 39 -8.04 -44.97 -3.24
C ALA A 39 -6.68 -45.44 -2.66
N GLY A 40 -6.49 -45.26 -1.35
CA GLY A 40 -5.27 -45.67 -0.64
C GLY A 40 -4.05 -44.75 -0.83
N LYS A 41 -4.19 -43.63 -1.56
CA LYS A 41 -3.14 -42.61 -1.72
C LYS A 41 -3.50 -41.34 -0.96
N LYS A 42 -2.50 -40.71 -0.32
CA LYS A 42 -2.69 -39.43 0.36
C LYS A 42 -3.00 -38.35 -0.68
N ILE A 43 -4.01 -37.52 -0.40
CA ILE A 43 -4.43 -36.44 -1.31
C ILE A 43 -3.52 -35.24 -1.12
N GLU A 44 -3.03 -34.68 -2.21
CA GLU A 44 -2.31 -33.41 -2.20
C GLU A 44 -3.29 -32.24 -2.40
N TYR A 45 -3.55 -31.49 -1.33
CA TYR A 45 -4.38 -30.30 -1.41
C TYR A 45 -3.55 -29.06 -1.75
N THR A 46 -4.04 -28.25 -2.66
CA THR A 46 -3.50 -26.92 -2.99
C THR A 46 -4.64 -25.93 -3.19
N VAL A 47 -4.33 -24.64 -3.28
CA VAL A 47 -5.33 -23.60 -3.54
C VAL A 47 -4.99 -22.81 -4.79
N LYS A 48 -6.03 -22.30 -5.46
CA LYS A 48 -5.91 -21.41 -6.62
C LYS A 48 -6.89 -20.26 -6.49
N GLU A 49 -6.41 -19.05 -6.74
CA GLU A 49 -7.28 -17.88 -6.82
C GLU A 49 -7.89 -17.75 -8.22
N GLU A 50 -9.17 -17.40 -8.27
CA GLU A 50 -9.83 -16.96 -9.50
C GLU A 50 -9.31 -15.57 -9.91
N ALA A 51 -8.97 -15.40 -11.18
CA ALA A 51 -8.33 -14.17 -11.67
C ALA A 51 -9.12 -12.92 -11.25
N VAL A 52 -8.47 -12.04 -10.49
CA VAL A 52 -9.05 -10.79 -9.97
C VAL A 52 -9.24 -9.75 -11.09
N GLY A 53 -8.48 -9.87 -12.18
CA GLY A 53 -8.46 -8.91 -13.28
C GLY A 53 -7.68 -7.63 -12.96
N ASN A 54 -7.86 -6.57 -13.76
CA ASN A 54 -7.29 -5.23 -13.51
C ASN A 54 -5.76 -5.15 -13.31
N GLY A 55 -5.01 -6.08 -13.92
CA GLY A 55 -3.54 -6.12 -13.83
C GLY A 55 -2.99 -6.72 -12.54
N TYR A 56 -3.82 -7.44 -11.77
CA TYR A 56 -3.34 -8.22 -10.63
C TYR A 56 -2.81 -9.59 -11.07
N THR A 57 -1.67 -9.98 -10.49
CA THR A 57 -1.08 -11.31 -10.57
C THR A 57 -1.03 -11.90 -9.17
N SER A 58 -1.40 -13.17 -9.03
CA SER A 58 -1.45 -13.85 -7.74
C SER A 58 -0.29 -14.83 -7.55
N VAL A 59 0.21 -14.90 -6.32
CA VAL A 59 1.25 -15.83 -5.88
C VAL A 59 0.74 -16.57 -4.65
N VAL A 60 0.77 -17.89 -4.69
CA VAL A 60 0.38 -18.76 -3.58
C VAL A 60 1.63 -19.28 -2.88
N THR A 61 1.65 -19.20 -1.55
CA THR A 61 2.73 -19.70 -0.69
C THR A 61 2.15 -20.49 0.48
N GLY A 62 2.96 -21.34 1.11
CA GLY A 62 2.55 -22.17 2.24
C GLY A 62 2.28 -23.63 1.85
N THR A 63 1.71 -24.39 2.78
CA THR A 63 1.47 -25.83 2.68
C THR A 63 0.08 -26.18 3.21
N ALA A 64 -0.40 -27.40 2.94
CA ALA A 64 -1.68 -27.84 3.50
C ALA A 64 -1.62 -27.98 5.04
N GLN A 65 -0.43 -28.19 5.61
CA GLN A 65 -0.21 -28.31 7.05
C GLN A 65 -0.20 -26.95 7.77
N ASP A 66 0.49 -25.96 7.19
CA ASP A 66 0.68 -24.64 7.80
C ASP A 66 -0.39 -23.63 7.36
N GLY A 67 -1.12 -23.96 6.30
CA GLY A 67 -2.05 -23.06 5.62
C GLY A 67 -1.41 -22.35 4.42
N TYR A 68 -2.27 -21.72 3.63
CA TYR A 68 -1.88 -20.99 2.42
C TYR A 68 -2.07 -19.49 2.57
N VAL A 69 -1.13 -18.74 2.01
CA VAL A 69 -1.21 -17.28 1.84
C VAL A 69 -1.21 -16.95 0.36
N VAL A 70 -2.23 -16.21 -0.08
CA VAL A 70 -2.37 -15.73 -1.46
C VAL A 70 -2.06 -14.24 -1.50
N THR A 71 -1.02 -13.87 -2.24
CA THR A 71 -0.59 -12.48 -2.40
C THR A 71 -0.95 -11.98 -3.79
N ASN A 72 -1.70 -10.88 -3.85
CA ASN A 72 -2.07 -10.21 -5.08
C ASN A 72 -1.17 -8.99 -5.34
N VAL A 73 -0.43 -9.00 -6.45
CA VAL A 73 0.46 -7.91 -6.87
C VAL A 73 -0.13 -7.23 -8.10
N ARG A 74 -0.34 -5.91 -8.03
CA ARG A 74 -0.78 -5.13 -9.19
C ARG A 74 0.42 -4.54 -9.91
N THR A 75 0.58 -4.84 -11.18
CA THR A 75 1.48 -4.08 -12.05
C THR A 75 0.68 -2.95 -12.70
N PRO A 76 1.03 -1.68 -12.48
CA PRO A 76 0.39 -0.58 -13.17
C PRO A 76 0.59 -0.72 -14.68
N ASN A 77 -0.48 -0.72 -15.46
CA ASN A 77 -0.41 -0.66 -16.93
C ASN A 77 -0.25 0.78 -17.45
N VAL A 78 0.21 1.70 -16.59
CA VAL A 78 0.71 2.99 -17.07
C VAL A 78 2.10 2.71 -17.61
N PRO A 79 2.40 2.98 -18.91
CA PRO A 79 3.78 3.21 -19.31
C PRO A 79 4.39 4.14 -18.26
N PRO A 80 5.67 3.97 -17.84
CA PRO A 80 6.27 4.98 -17.00
C PRO A 80 6.00 6.32 -17.69
N GLU A 81 5.22 7.20 -17.05
CA GLU A 81 5.08 8.56 -17.55
C GLU A 81 6.50 9.00 -17.80
N LYS A 82 6.83 9.33 -19.06
CA LYS A 82 8.14 9.92 -19.37
C LYS A 82 8.35 10.96 -18.28
N PRO A 83 9.43 10.88 -17.48
CA PRO A 83 9.55 11.73 -16.30
C PRO A 83 9.30 13.15 -16.78
N ASN A 84 8.21 13.76 -16.29
CA ASN A 84 7.95 15.15 -16.60
C ASN A 84 9.21 15.88 -16.17
N LYS A 85 9.87 16.58 -17.10
CA LYS A 85 11.17 17.22 -16.82
C LYS A 85 11.06 18.30 -15.73
N GLU A 86 9.84 18.62 -15.32
CA GLU A 86 9.54 19.48 -14.20
C GLU A 86 9.52 18.68 -12.90
N LEU A 87 10.56 18.85 -12.09
CA LEU A 87 10.61 18.40 -10.71
C LEU A 87 9.40 18.95 -9.92
N PRO A 88 8.80 18.18 -8.98
CA PRO A 88 7.77 18.72 -8.11
C PRO A 88 8.34 19.91 -7.33
N LYS A 89 7.58 21.01 -7.25
CA LYS A 89 7.97 22.18 -6.45
C LYS A 89 7.83 21.85 -4.95
N THR A 90 8.83 21.14 -4.40
CA THR A 90 8.92 20.78 -2.98
C THR A 90 9.71 21.79 -2.14
N GLY A 91 10.23 22.85 -2.76
CA GLY A 91 10.80 24.01 -2.08
C GLY A 91 9.76 25.11 -1.88
N ASP A 92 9.78 25.76 -0.72
CA ASP A 92 8.96 26.95 -0.49
C ASP A 92 9.38 28.04 -1.48
N GLY A 93 8.44 28.50 -2.30
CA GLY A 93 8.73 29.44 -3.38
C GLY A 93 9.19 30.77 -2.81
N MET A 94 10.50 31.00 -2.74
CA MET A 94 11.09 32.20 -2.13
C MET A 94 10.44 33.48 -2.68
N ASN A 95 9.56 34.11 -1.90
CA ASN A 95 9.07 35.45 -2.19
C ASN A 95 10.06 36.47 -1.63
N LEU A 96 11.06 36.84 -2.43
CA LEU A 96 12.15 37.75 -2.04
C LEU A 96 11.64 39.10 -1.51
N SER A 97 10.47 39.55 -1.98
CA SER A 97 9.81 40.75 -1.46
C SER A 97 9.44 40.57 0.02
N LEU A 98 8.79 39.48 0.40
CA LEU A 98 8.40 39.24 1.81
C LEU A 98 9.61 39.27 2.77
N TYR A 99 10.71 38.62 2.39
CA TYR A 99 11.95 38.64 3.18
C TYR A 99 12.61 40.02 3.21
N GLY A 100 12.54 40.77 2.12
CA GLY A 100 12.98 42.17 2.06
C GLY A 100 12.26 43.04 3.09
N TRP A 101 10.93 42.89 3.21
CA TRP A 101 10.15 43.62 4.20
C TRP A 101 10.45 43.18 5.64
N LEU A 102 10.64 41.88 5.88
CA LEU A 102 11.00 41.37 7.21
C LEU A 102 12.34 41.92 7.70
N VAL A 103 13.35 42.01 6.83
CA VAL A 103 14.66 42.60 7.18
C VAL A 103 14.54 44.10 7.47
N LEU A 104 13.75 44.84 6.68
CA LEU A 104 13.52 46.28 6.91
C LEU A 104 12.77 46.55 8.23
N ILE A 105 11.76 45.74 8.56
CA ILE A 105 11.02 45.84 9.82
C ILE A 105 11.95 45.52 11.00
N SER A 106 12.77 44.48 10.90
CA SER A 106 13.74 44.11 11.94
C SER A 106 14.78 45.21 12.19
N GLY A 107 15.36 45.77 11.13
CA GLY A 107 16.33 46.87 11.25
C GLY A 107 15.72 48.12 11.90
N SER A 108 14.49 48.48 11.51
CA SER A 108 13.76 49.62 12.08
C SER A 108 13.44 49.41 13.56
N LEU A 109 13.08 48.18 13.96
CA LEU A 109 12.82 47.82 15.36
C LEU A 109 14.11 47.93 16.20
N LEU A 110 15.24 47.44 15.71
CA LEU A 110 16.53 47.54 16.41
C LEU A 110 16.98 49.00 16.58
N LEU A 111 16.81 49.84 15.55
CA LEU A 111 17.10 51.27 15.64
C LEU A 111 16.19 51.98 16.65
N LEU A 112 14.89 51.66 16.66
CA LEU A 112 13.94 52.21 17.62
C LEU A 112 14.30 51.81 19.06
N ILE A 113 14.63 50.53 19.30
CA ILE A 113 15.09 50.05 20.60
C ILE A 113 16.37 50.78 21.03
N GLY A 114 17.34 50.96 20.13
CA GLY A 114 18.56 51.72 20.41
C GLY A 114 18.30 53.18 20.74
N TYR A 115 17.39 53.84 20.00
CA TYR A 115 16.97 55.22 20.25
C TYR A 115 16.28 55.37 21.62
N ILE A 116 15.33 54.48 21.94
CA ILE A 116 14.65 54.45 23.23
C ILE A 116 15.68 54.25 24.35
N ARG A 117 16.57 53.26 24.25
CA ARG A 117 17.65 53.06 25.24
C ARG A 117 18.49 54.32 25.43
N LYS A 118 18.91 55.00 24.35
CA LYS A 118 19.71 56.23 24.44
C LYS A 118 18.95 57.39 25.08
N LYS A 119 17.63 57.49 24.86
CA LYS A 119 16.78 58.57 25.38
C LYS A 119 16.41 58.38 26.85
N TYR A 120 16.31 57.14 27.33
CA TYR A 120 15.85 56.83 28.69
C TYR A 120 16.95 56.28 29.63
N ILE A 121 18.21 56.18 29.18
CA ILE A 121 19.40 55.96 30.04
C ILE A 121 20.07 57.32 30.36
N LYS A 122 19.27 58.30 30.77
CA LYS A 122 19.76 59.58 31.28
C LYS A 122 18.96 59.97 32.51
#